data_AF-A0A9E7AUW2-F1
#
_entry.id   AF-A0A9E7AUW2-F1
#
_cell.length_a   1.000
_cell.length_b   1.000
_cell.length_c   1.000
_cell.angle_alpha   90.00
_cell.angle_beta   90.00
_cell.angle_gamma   90.00
#
_symmetry.space_group_name_H-M   'P 1'
#
loop_
_entity.id
_entity.type
_entity.pdbx_description
1 polymer ?
#
loop_
_entity_poly.entity_id
_entity_poly.type
_entity_poly.pdbx_seq_one_letter_code
_entity_poly.pdbx_strand_id
1 'polypeptide(L)' 'MSAVADEPANPVDLAANWLATGSADRAKAIIPQLQERFALPVKDAVEACRQAALIRARSH' A
#
# COMPACT_ATOMS: atom_id res chain seq x y z
N MET A 1 -7.29 24.27 -2.68
CA MET A 1 -7.01 23.54 -1.44
C MET A 1 -7.89 22.30 -1.39
N SER A 2 -7.34 21.10 -1.61
CA SER A 2 -8.06 19.86 -1.31
C SER A 2 -7.55 19.35 0.03
N ALA A 3 -8.37 19.52 1.07
CA ALA A 3 -8.20 18.82 2.33
C ALA A 3 -8.45 17.34 2.06
N VAL A 4 -7.38 16.54 1.99
CA VAL A 4 -7.50 15.09 2.16
C VAL A 4 -7.18 14.85 3.63
N ALA A 5 -8.18 14.34 4.33
CA ALA A 5 -8.21 14.20 5.76
C ALA A 5 -6.92 13.53 6.28
N ASP A 6 -6.30 14.19 7.25
CA ASP A 6 -5.28 13.63 8.14
C ASP A 6 -5.99 12.65 9.10
N GLU A 7 -6.61 11.61 8.54
CA GLU A 7 -6.97 10.42 9.31
C GLU A 7 -5.66 9.72 9.66
N PRO A 8 -5.52 9.16 10.88
CA PRO A 8 -4.29 8.46 11.26
C PRO A 8 -4.04 7.37 10.23
N ALA A 9 -3.06 7.61 9.35
CA ALA A 9 -2.93 6.86 8.12
C ALA A 9 -2.77 5.38 8.47
N ASN A 10 -3.82 4.61 8.19
CA ASN A 10 -3.84 3.19 8.47
C ASN A 10 -2.59 2.57 7.81
N PRO A 11 -1.81 1.74 8.51
CA PRO A 11 -0.61 1.14 7.93
C PRO A 11 -0.90 0.40 6.61
N VAL A 12 -2.14 -0.09 6.41
CA VAL A 12 -2.62 -0.65 5.14
C VAL A 12 -2.69 0.41 4.04
N ASP A 13 -3.26 1.59 4.31
CA ASP A 13 -3.36 2.68 3.34
C ASP A 13 -1.97 3.24 2.99
N LEU A 14 -1.06 3.33 3.97
CA LEU A 14 0.34 3.72 3.74
C LEU A 14 1.05 2.70 2.84
N ALA A 15 0.91 1.41 3.13
CA ALA A 15 1.45 0.33 2.32
C ALA A 15 0.87 0.31 0.90
N ALA A 16 -0.44 0.56 0.76
CA ALA A 16 -1.12 0.60 -0.52
C ALA A 16 -0.61 1.76 -1.39
N ASN A 17 -0.48 2.96 -0.82
CA ASN A 17 0.08 4.12 -1.52
C ASN A 17 1.56 3.91 -1.89
N TRP A 18 2.36 3.36 -0.96
CA TRP A 18 3.75 3.01 -1.23
C TRP A 18 3.89 2.01 -2.38
N LEU A 19 3.03 0.99 -2.41
CA LEU A 19 3.00 0.01 -3.50
C LEU A 19 2.50 0.65 -4.80
N ALA A 20 1.46 1.48 -4.75
CA ALA A 20 0.87 2.14 -5.92
C ALA A 20 1.86 3.04 -6.66
N THR A 21 2.71 3.78 -5.93
CA THR A 21 3.75 4.67 -6.49
C THR A 21 4.92 3.93 -7.14
N GLY A 22 4.95 2.59 -7.09
CA GLY A 22 6.00 1.79 -7.72
C GLY A 22 7.26 1.63 -6.87
N SER A 23 7.18 1.95 -5.58
CA SER A 23 8.33 1.90 -4.67
C SER A 23 8.75 0.49 -4.24
N ALA A 24 7.97 -0.55 -4.59
CA ALA A 24 8.26 -1.94 -4.27
C ALA A 24 9.21 -2.60 -5.27
N ASP A 25 10.12 -3.43 -4.76
CA ASP A 25 11.01 -4.23 -5.60
C ASP A 25 10.22 -5.36 -6.26
N ARG A 26 10.05 -5.26 -7.58
CA ARG A 26 9.29 -6.25 -8.37
C ARG A 26 10.06 -7.55 -8.60
N ALA A 27 11.37 -7.58 -8.32
CA ALA A 27 12.16 -8.81 -8.37
C ALA A 27 11.95 -9.69 -7.13
N LYS A 28 11.31 -9.16 -6.09
CA LYS A 28 11.02 -9.85 -4.83
C LYS A 28 9.52 -9.98 -4.61
N ALA A 29 9.13 -10.94 -3.76
CA ALA A 29 7.74 -11.08 -3.35
C ALA A 29 7.27 -9.82 -2.59
N ILE A 30 6.10 -9.30 -2.94
CA ILE A 30 5.55 -8.05 -2.38
C ILE A 30 5.09 -8.24 -0.93
N ILE A 31 4.44 -9.37 -0.61
CA ILE A 31 3.90 -9.62 0.73
C ILE A 31 5.00 -9.55 1.81
N PRO A 32 6.14 -10.27 1.70
CA PRO A 32 7.22 -10.14 2.69
C PRO A 32 7.76 -8.71 2.83
N GLN A 33 7.89 -7.97 1.73
CA GLN A 33 8.33 -6.57 1.78
C GLN A 33 7.35 -5.68 2.57
N LEU A 34 6.03 -5.92 2.43
CA LEU A 34 5.02 -5.21 3.20
C LEU A 34 5.06 -5.58 4.69
N GLN A 35 5.32 -6.85 5.00
CA GLN A 35 5.48 -7.31 6.38
C GLN A 35 6.72 -6.71 7.03
N GLU A 36 7.87 -6.72 6.35
CA GLU A 36 9.13 -6.17 6.85
C GLU A 36 9.07 -4.64 7.04
N ARG A 37 8.45 -3.92 6.10
CA ARG A 37 8.47 -2.46 6.07
C ARG A 37 7.39 -1.81 6.94
N PHE A 38 6.22 -2.43 7.02
CA PHE A 38 5.05 -1.85 7.69
C PHE A 38 4.56 -2.70 8.88
N ALA A 39 5.28 -3.78 9.23
CA ALA A 39 4.90 -4.72 10.28
C ALA A 39 3.47 -5.28 10.12
N LEU A 40 2.99 -5.37 8.87
CA LEU A 40 1.62 -5.78 8.57
C LEU A 40 1.48 -7.31 8.70
N PRO A 41 0.40 -7.83 9.29
CA PRO A 41 0.06 -9.24 9.16
C PRO A 41 -0.30 -9.58 7.70
N VAL A 42 -0.26 -10.87 7.34
CA VAL A 42 -0.53 -11.34 5.97
C VAL A 42 -1.86 -10.80 5.42
N LYS A 43 -2.92 -10.81 6.24
CA LYS A 43 -4.25 -10.31 5.84
C LYS A 43 -4.22 -8.84 5.38
N ASP A 44 -3.49 -8.00 6.10
CA ASP A 44 -3.42 -6.56 5.87
C ASP A 44 -2.47 -6.25 4.70
N ALA A 45 -1.41 -7.06 4.52
CA ALA A 45 -0.54 -6.97 3.34
C ALA A 45 -1.28 -7.32 2.03
N VAL A 46 -2.18 -8.31 2.06
CA VAL A 46 -3.05 -8.64 0.93
C VAL A 46 -4.04 -7.51 0.64
N GLU A 47 -4.62 -6.93 1.68
CA GLU A 47 -5.52 -5.78 1.55
C GLU A 47 -4.81 -4.56 0.92
N ALA A 48 -3.61 -4.25 1.38
CA ALA A 48 -2.78 -3.19 0.80
C ALA A 48 -2.47 -3.45 -0.69
N CYS A 49 -2.23 -4.70 -1.08
CA CYS A 49 -2.04 -5.07 -2.49
C CYS A 49 -3.29 -4.80 -3.34
N ARG A 50 -4.47 -5.17 -2.83
CA ARG A 50 -5.75 -4.89 -3.48
C ARG A 50 -5.98 -3.38 -3.62
N GLN A 51 -5.79 -2.63 -2.54
CA GLN A 51 -5.96 -1.17 -2.57
C GLN A 51 -4.98 -0.50 -3.54
N ALA A 52 -3.71 -0.93 -3.56
CA ALA A 52 -2.73 -0.40 -4.51
C ALA A 52 -3.15 -0.60 -5.98
N ALA A 53 -3.75 -1.76 -6.30
CA ALA A 53 -4.28 -2.02 -7.64
C ALA A 53 -5.44 -1.06 -7.98
N LEU A 54 -6.34 -0.79 -7.03
CA LEU A 54 -7.43 0.17 -7.20
C LEU A 54 -6.93 1.60 -7.38
N ILE A 55 -5.91 2.01 -6.61
CA ILE A 55 -5.27 3.33 -6.76
C ILE A 55 -4.71 3.47 -8.18
N ARG A 56 -3.93 2.48 -8.65
CA ARG A 56 -3.37 2.48 -10.00
C ARG A 56 -4.44 2.55 -11.09
N ALA A 57 -5.55 1.82 -10.90
CA ALA A 57 -6.66 1.82 -11.85
C ALA A 57 -7.42 3.16 -11.91
N ARG A 58 -7.49 3.90 -10.79
CA ARG A 58 -8.11 5.23 -10.73
C ARG A 58 -7.22 6.34 -11.27
N SER A 59 -5.90 6.16 -11.21
CA SER A 59 -4.91 7.13 -11.68
C SER A 59 -4.66 7.08 -13.19
N HIS A 60 -5.35 6.19 -13.91
CA HIS A 60 -5.20 5.93 -15.34
C HIS A 60 -6.49 6.29 -16.09
#